data_AF-A0A0A8LD26-F1
#
_entry.id   AF-A0A0A8LD26-F1
#
_cell.length_a   1.000
_cell.length_b   1.000
_cell.length_c   1.000
_cell.angle_alpha   90.00
_cell.angle_beta   90.00
_cell.angle_gamma   90.00
#
_symmetry.space_group_name_H-M   'P 1'
#
loop_
_entity.id
_entity.type
_entity.pdbx_description
1 polymer ?
#
loop_
_entity_poly.entity_id
_entity_poly.type
_entity_poly.pdbx_seq_one_letter_code
_entity_poly.pdbx_strand_id
1 'polypeptide(L)'
;MNSWLSLILAFLVLEKVWPLIESMIQRLTQASSSKMKELMHQKRAIQEQQKQISAQDEYVKWTKNNRTLEKINKQIEDEKKQLVAKVDRTKASLKKVKLALITVPFTILKIYKRQLPIYELPKGIFPNYLQGLFQHGWLYLALGPLNIKKVSDGAHVTVSLAIWLFAVTKVVSTLEGIWQSLTAPSIAAPAVTTDPIEELNEHVIDPVDQPVD
;
A
#
# COMPACT_ATOMS: atom_id res chain seq x y z
N MET A 1 11.51 -32.94 14.51
CA MET A 1 11.58 -32.17 13.25
C MET A 1 10.30 -31.37 12.97
N ASN A 2 9.12 -31.90 13.31
CA ASN A 2 7.82 -31.28 12.95
C ASN A 2 7.49 -29.96 13.66
N SER A 3 7.85 -29.77 14.94
CA SER A 3 7.46 -28.56 15.70
C SER A 3 8.09 -27.26 15.16
N TRP A 4 9.28 -27.34 14.56
CA TRP A 4 9.98 -26.19 14.01
C TRP A 4 9.37 -25.71 12.69
N LEU A 5 8.94 -26.65 11.84
CA LEU A 5 8.20 -26.32 10.61
C LEU A 5 6.87 -25.65 10.95
N SER A 6 6.16 -26.15 11.97
CA SER A 6 4.93 -25.53 12.47
C SER A 6 5.16 -24.11 12.99
N LEU A 7 6.28 -23.85 13.67
CA LEU A 7 6.62 -22.52 14.20
C LEU A 7 6.89 -21.53 13.05
N ILE A 8 7.67 -21.94 12.04
CA ILE A 8 7.95 -21.11 10.85
C ILE A 8 6.66 -20.87 10.05
N LEU A 9 5.82 -21.89 9.88
CA LEU A 9 4.53 -21.77 9.21
C LEU A 9 3.61 -20.80 9.95
N ALA A 10 3.51 -20.93 11.28
CA ALA A 10 2.74 -20.01 12.11
C ALA A 10 3.23 -18.57 11.98
N PHE A 11 4.55 -18.37 11.90
CA PHE A 11 5.15 -17.05 11.71
C PHE A 11 4.80 -16.45 10.34
N LEU A 12 4.78 -17.27 9.29
CA LEU A 12 4.43 -16.87 7.94
C LEU A 12 2.93 -16.51 7.84
N VAL A 13 2.07 -17.32 8.46
CA VAL A 13 0.63 -17.00 8.59
C VAL A 13 0.44 -15.70 9.35
N LEU A 14 1.13 -15.50 10.46
CA LEU A 14 1.04 -14.27 11.26
C LEU A 14 1.47 -13.04 10.46
N GLU A 15 2.55 -13.14 9.67
CA GLU A 15 2.99 -12.07 8.78
C GLU A 15 1.91 -11.70 7.74
N LYS A 16 1.16 -12.69 7.26
CA LYS A 16 0.09 -12.51 6.26
C LYS A 16 -1.25 -12.04 6.84
N VAL A 17 -1.56 -12.40 8.08
CA VAL A 17 -2.77 -11.92 8.78
C VAL A 17 -2.60 -10.47 9.24
N TRP A 18 -1.36 -10.01 9.43
CA TRP A 18 -1.06 -8.64 9.86
C TRP A 18 -1.77 -7.51 9.08
N PRO A 19 -1.75 -7.46 7.73
CA PRO A 19 -2.48 -6.43 6.98
C PRO A 19 -4.00 -6.44 7.24
N LEU A 20 -4.59 -7.60 7.52
CA LEU A 20 -6.01 -7.68 7.90
C LEU A 20 -6.25 -7.00 9.24
N ILE A 21 -5.38 -7.26 10.23
CA ILE A 21 -5.41 -6.61 11.55
C ILE A 21 -5.25 -5.09 11.39
N GLU A 22 -4.29 -4.63 10.58
CA GLU A 22 -4.10 -3.20 10.30
C GLU A 22 -5.36 -2.57 9.70
N SER A 23 -6.01 -3.24 8.74
CA SER A 23 -7.24 -2.75 8.10
C SER A 23 -8.41 -2.67 9.09
N MET A 24 -8.54 -3.64 10.00
CA MET A 24 -9.58 -3.65 11.03
C MET A 24 -9.38 -2.54 12.04
N ILE A 25 -8.15 -2.35 12.54
CA ILE A 25 -7.82 -1.29 13.50
C ILE A 25 -8.08 0.09 12.88
N GLN A 26 -7.74 0.28 11.61
CA GLN A 26 -8.01 1.53 10.89
C GLN A 26 -9.51 1.80 10.76
N ARG A 27 -10.30 0.79 10.36
CA ARG A 27 -11.76 0.89 10.28
C ARG A 27 -12.38 1.22 11.65
N LEU A 28 -11.91 0.58 12.71
CA LEU A 28 -12.38 0.84 14.07
C LEU A 28 -12.05 2.28 14.51
N THR A 29 -10.83 2.75 14.23
CA THR A 29 -10.39 4.13 14.54
C THR A 29 -11.20 5.17 13.77
N GLN A 30 -11.59 4.87 12.52
CA GLN A 30 -12.42 5.76 11.73
C GLN A 30 -13.89 5.72 12.18
N ALA A 31 -14.40 4.56 12.57
CA ALA A 31 -15.78 4.38 13.03
C ALA A 31 -16.07 4.96 14.42
N SER A 32 -15.03 5.07 15.27
CA SER A 32 -15.14 5.59 16.65
C SER A 32 -15.19 7.12 16.73
N SER A 33 -15.08 7.84 15.61
CA SER A 33 -15.22 9.30 15.60
C SER A 33 -16.68 9.73 15.78
N SER A 34 -17.14 9.77 17.04
CA SER A 34 -18.46 10.27 17.44
C SER A 34 -18.66 11.72 17.01
N LYS A 35 -17.63 12.55 17.16
CA LYS A 35 -17.64 13.98 16.81
C LYS A 35 -17.88 14.22 15.31
N MET A 36 -17.27 13.42 14.43
CA MET A 36 -17.52 13.53 12.99
C MET A 36 -18.97 13.19 12.64
N LYS A 37 -19.54 12.14 13.27
CA LYS A 37 -20.95 11.78 13.06
C LYS A 37 -21.90 12.88 13.53
N GLU A 38 -21.60 13.49 14.67
CA GLU A 38 -22.38 14.60 15.20
C GLU A 38 -22.36 15.82 14.29
N LEU A 39 -21.17 16.25 13.82
CA LEU A 39 -21.05 17.37 12.88
C LEU A 39 -21.78 17.12 11.55
N MET A 40 -21.71 15.88 11.04
CA MET A 40 -22.45 15.49 9.84
C MET A 40 -23.96 15.53 10.04
N HIS A 41 -24.44 15.13 11.22
CA HIS A 41 -25.86 15.22 11.57
C HIS A 41 -26.32 16.68 11.69
N GLN A 42 -25.56 17.52 12.39
CA GLN A 42 -25.84 18.96 12.50
C GLN A 42 -25.87 19.65 11.13
N LYS A 43 -24.91 19.32 10.25
CA LYS A 43 -24.90 19.81 8.87
C LYS A 43 -26.19 19.45 8.13
N ARG A 44 -26.62 18.19 8.19
CA ARG A 44 -27.85 17.73 7.51
C ARG A 44 -29.09 18.44 8.05
N ALA A 45 -29.21 18.56 9.37
CA ALA A 45 -30.33 19.26 10.00
C ALA A 45 -30.45 20.72 9.52
N ILE A 46 -29.33 21.46 9.45
CA ILE A 46 -29.34 22.86 8.97
C ILE A 46 -29.62 22.93 7.46
N GLN A 47 -29.12 21.97 6.66
CA GLN A 47 -29.43 21.90 5.24
C GLN A 47 -30.92 21.62 4.98
N GLU A 48 -31.56 20.77 5.79
CA GLU A 48 -32.99 20.53 5.73
C GLU A 48 -33.78 21.80 6.08
N GLN A 49 -33.38 22.51 7.14
CA GLN A 49 -33.97 23.81 7.49
C GLN A 49 -33.79 24.85 6.38
N GLN A 50 -32.63 24.90 5.72
CA GLN A 50 -32.37 25.86 4.66
C GLN A 50 -33.22 25.59 3.41
N LYS A 51 -33.58 24.34 3.12
CA LYS A 51 -34.49 23.99 2.02
C LYS A 51 -35.92 24.45 2.26
N GLN A 52 -36.32 24.64 3.52
CA GLN A 52 -37.67 25.10 3.89
C GLN A 52 -37.80 26.64 3.89
N ILE A 53 -36.69 27.36 3.73
CA ILE A 53 -36.63 28.82 3.84
C ILE A 53 -36.44 29.43 2.44
N SER A 54 -37.28 30.40 2.09
CA SER A 54 -37.09 31.23 0.89
C SER A 54 -35.92 32.20 1.10
N ALA A 55 -34.94 32.17 0.20
CA ALA A 55 -33.73 32.99 0.32
C ALA A 55 -34.01 34.51 0.16
N GLN A 56 -35.09 34.87 -0.53
CA GLN A 56 -35.46 36.27 -0.77
C GLN A 56 -36.29 36.84 0.38
N ASP A 57 -37.27 36.08 0.87
CA ASP A 57 -38.20 36.55 1.91
C ASP A 57 -37.58 36.54 3.31
N GLU A 58 -36.70 35.58 3.58
CA GLU A 58 -36.06 35.40 4.89
C GLU A 58 -34.54 35.52 4.82
N TYR A 59 -34.02 36.51 4.07
CA TYR A 59 -32.60 36.70 3.81
C TYR A 59 -31.72 36.68 5.09
N VAL A 60 -32.20 37.27 6.20
CA VAL A 60 -31.47 37.29 7.48
C VAL A 60 -31.31 35.89 8.07
N LYS A 61 -32.34 35.05 8.02
CA LYS A 61 -32.27 33.66 8.49
C LYS A 61 -31.41 32.82 7.56
N TRP A 62 -31.55 33.02 6.25
CA TRP A 62 -30.77 32.32 5.23
C TRP A 62 -29.26 32.60 5.39
N THR A 63 -28.86 33.87 5.51
CA THR A 63 -27.45 34.25 5.72
C THR A 63 -26.90 33.73 7.04
N LYS A 64 -27.69 33.74 8.12
CA LYS A 64 -27.30 33.16 9.41
C LYS A 64 -27.02 31.66 9.25
N ASN A 65 -27.91 30.90 8.64
CA ASN A 65 -27.75 29.47 8.40
C ASN A 65 -26.52 29.17 7.54
N ASN A 66 -26.27 29.97 6.50
CA ASN A 66 -25.11 29.79 5.64
C ASN A 66 -23.78 29.97 6.41
N ARG A 67 -23.69 31.00 7.27
CA ARG A 67 -22.53 31.19 8.15
C ARG A 67 -22.33 30.02 9.13
N THR A 68 -23.41 29.43 9.63
CA THR A 68 -23.32 28.23 10.49
C THR A 68 -22.81 27.03 9.70
N LEU A 69 -23.29 26.83 8.46
CA LEU A 69 -22.81 25.77 7.59
C LEU A 69 -21.33 25.91 7.24
N GLU A 70 -20.85 27.13 6.95
CA GLU A 70 -19.44 27.40 6.73
C GLU A 70 -18.58 27.02 7.94
N LYS A 71 -19.03 27.38 9.15
CA LYS A 71 -18.35 27.00 10.40
C LYS A 71 -18.30 25.47 10.58
N ILE A 72 -19.42 24.78 10.36
CA ILE A 72 -19.50 23.32 10.48
C ILE A 72 -18.63 22.63 9.42
N ASN A 73 -18.62 23.13 8.18
CA ASN A 73 -17.76 22.60 7.12
C ASN A 73 -16.28 22.73 7.48
N LYS A 74 -15.86 23.89 8.01
CA LYS A 74 -14.49 24.07 8.48
C LYS A 74 -14.13 23.09 9.60
N GLN A 75 -15.04 22.90 10.56
CA GLN A 75 -14.84 21.91 11.65
C GLN A 75 -14.74 20.48 11.11
N ILE A 76 -15.55 20.10 10.12
CA ILE A 76 -15.48 18.78 9.46
C ILE A 76 -14.13 18.59 8.78
N GLU A 77 -13.62 19.61 8.07
CA GLU A 77 -12.31 19.53 7.43
C GLU A 77 -11.17 19.39 8.43
N ASP A 78 -11.20 20.15 9.52
CA ASP A 78 -10.21 20.08 10.58
C ASP A 78 -10.23 18.71 11.28
N GLU A 79 -11.42 18.19 11.60
CA GLU A 79 -11.58 16.84 12.16
C GLU A 79 -11.12 15.76 11.18
N LYS A 80 -11.38 15.90 9.88
CA LYS A 80 -10.89 14.98 8.86
C LYS A 80 -9.36 14.96 8.83
N LYS A 81 -8.71 16.13 8.85
CA LYS A 81 -7.23 16.23 8.91
C LYS A 81 -6.69 15.57 10.17
N GLN A 82 -7.31 15.81 11.32
CA GLN A 82 -6.91 15.16 12.58
C GLN A 82 -7.11 13.64 12.54
N LEU A 83 -8.18 13.15 11.92
CA LEU A 83 -8.44 11.72 11.78
C LEU A 83 -7.40 11.05 10.88
N VAL A 84 -7.05 11.66 9.75
CA VAL A 84 -5.97 11.18 8.88
C VAL A 84 -4.64 11.14 9.66
N ALA A 85 -4.30 12.21 10.37
CA ALA A 85 -3.09 12.24 11.18
C ALA A 85 -3.08 11.17 12.29
N LYS A 86 -4.23 10.90 12.94
CA LYS A 86 -4.37 9.81 13.92
C LYS A 86 -4.18 8.44 13.28
N VAL A 87 -4.78 8.20 12.11
CA VAL A 87 -4.63 6.96 11.35
C VAL A 87 -3.16 6.74 10.96
N ASP A 88 -2.47 7.78 10.49
CA ASP A 88 -1.07 7.67 10.10
C ASP A 88 -0.14 7.41 11.30
N ARG A 89 -0.42 8.04 12.45
CA ARG A 89 0.29 7.74 13.71
C ARG A 89 0.07 6.29 14.14
N THR A 90 -1.18 5.80 14.07
CA THR A 90 -1.50 4.39 14.38
C THR A 90 -0.79 3.45 13.42
N LYS A 91 -0.80 3.72 12.10
CA LYS A 91 -0.05 2.94 11.11
C LYS A 91 1.44 2.91 11.42
N ALA A 92 2.05 4.06 11.75
CA ALA A 92 3.45 4.14 12.09
C ALA A 92 3.79 3.33 13.35
N SER A 93 2.93 3.38 14.36
CA SER A 93 3.07 2.56 15.58
C SER A 93 2.96 1.07 15.28
N LEU A 94 1.94 0.65 14.53
CA LEU A 94 1.75 -0.75 14.12
C LEU A 94 2.93 -1.27 13.30
N LYS A 95 3.51 -0.47 12.41
CA LYS A 95 4.73 -0.83 11.67
C LYS A 95 5.92 -1.09 12.61
N LYS A 96 6.10 -0.26 13.64
CA LYS A 96 7.18 -0.47 14.64
C LYS A 96 6.96 -1.77 15.42
N VAL A 97 5.72 -2.03 15.84
CA VAL A 97 5.34 -3.28 16.52
C VAL A 97 5.58 -4.49 15.62
N LYS A 98 5.14 -4.44 14.36
CA LYS A 98 5.40 -5.49 13.37
C LYS A 98 6.89 -5.77 13.23
N LEU A 99 7.69 -4.71 13.09
CA LEU A 99 9.13 -4.86 12.90
C LEU A 99 9.77 -5.54 14.12
N ALA A 100 9.47 -5.06 15.33
CA ALA A 100 10.06 -5.58 16.56
C ALA A 100 9.60 -7.01 16.90
N LEU A 101 8.33 -7.32 16.71
CA LEU A 101 7.70 -8.53 17.24
C LEU A 101 7.56 -9.64 16.19
N ILE A 102 7.52 -9.28 14.91
CA ILE A 102 7.38 -10.22 13.80
C ILE A 102 8.67 -10.25 12.99
N THR A 103 9.01 -9.16 12.31
CA THR A 103 10.09 -9.19 11.30
C THR A 103 11.46 -9.53 11.87
N VAL A 104 11.85 -8.92 13.00
CA VAL A 104 13.15 -9.17 13.64
C VAL A 104 13.30 -10.62 14.12
N PRO A 105 12.42 -11.17 14.98
CA PRO A 105 12.53 -12.55 15.44
C PRO A 105 12.43 -13.56 14.29
N PHE A 106 11.61 -13.31 13.26
CA PHE A 106 11.58 -14.15 12.06
C PHE A 106 12.93 -14.18 11.33
N THR A 107 13.55 -13.01 11.19
CA THR A 107 14.84 -12.87 10.51
C THR A 107 15.95 -13.58 11.29
N ILE A 108 15.97 -13.43 12.62
CA ILE A 108 16.91 -14.14 13.49
C ILE A 108 16.73 -15.66 13.35
N LEU A 109 15.48 -16.14 13.39
CA LEU A 109 15.17 -17.57 13.23
C LEU A 109 15.61 -18.10 11.87
N LYS A 110 15.38 -17.33 10.80
CA LYS A 110 15.80 -17.67 9.43
C LYS A 110 17.31 -17.75 9.29
N ILE A 111 18.06 -16.86 9.94
CA ILE A 111 19.53 -16.89 9.95
C ILE A 111 20.03 -18.10 10.73
N TYR A 112 19.49 -18.34 11.93
CA TYR A 112 19.91 -19.43 12.81
C TYR A 112 19.71 -20.81 12.18
N LYS A 113 18.65 -21.01 11.40
CA LYS A 113 18.32 -22.30 10.76
C LYS A 113 18.63 -22.38 9.28
N ARG A 114 19.45 -21.46 8.75
CA ARG A 114 19.77 -21.38 7.32
C ARG A 114 20.35 -22.67 6.72
N GLN A 115 21.13 -23.43 7.50
CA GLN A 115 21.87 -24.60 6.99
C GLN A 115 21.11 -25.92 7.09
N LEU A 116 19.83 -25.93 7.46
CA LEU A 116 19.05 -27.17 7.47
C LEU A 116 18.74 -27.62 6.02
N PRO A 117 19.21 -28.80 5.60
CA PRO A 117 18.84 -29.37 4.31
C PRO A 117 17.39 -29.88 4.37
N ILE A 118 16.54 -29.45 3.44
CA ILE A 118 15.13 -29.88 3.37
C ILE A 118 14.92 -30.94 2.32
N TYR A 119 15.59 -30.78 1.18
CA TYR A 119 15.38 -31.63 0.01
C TYR A 119 16.72 -31.92 -0.65
N GLU A 120 16.87 -33.15 -1.13
CA GLU A 120 18.04 -33.60 -1.87
C GLU A 120 17.65 -33.77 -3.33
N LEU A 121 18.24 -32.97 -4.23
CA LEU A 121 18.10 -33.16 -5.67
C LEU A 121 19.28 -33.95 -6.23
N PRO A 122 19.04 -34.85 -7.19
CA PRO A 122 20.12 -35.49 -7.93
C PRO A 122 20.89 -34.44 -8.75
N LYS A 123 22.23 -34.55 -8.75
CA LYS A 123 23.11 -33.66 -9.52
C LYS A 123 22.88 -33.83 -11.04
N GLY A 124 23.06 -32.74 -11.79
CA GLY A 124 23.01 -32.74 -13.26
C GLY A 124 21.75 -32.13 -13.89
N ILE A 125 20.71 -31.84 -13.10
CA ILE A 125 19.50 -31.15 -13.60
C ILE A 125 19.76 -29.65 -13.83
N PHE A 126 20.69 -29.05 -13.08
CA PHE A 126 20.95 -27.62 -13.10
C PHE A 126 22.44 -27.28 -13.32
N PRO A 127 22.76 -26.19 -14.04
CA PRO A 127 24.11 -25.64 -14.15
C PRO A 127 24.80 -25.45 -12.79
N ASN A 128 26.13 -25.60 -12.75
CA ASN A 128 26.96 -25.54 -11.52
C ASN A 128 26.71 -24.29 -10.67
N TYR A 129 26.46 -23.14 -11.30
CA TYR A 129 26.14 -21.89 -10.62
C TYR A 129 24.84 -21.97 -9.80
N LEU A 130 23.80 -22.61 -10.35
CA LEU A 130 22.53 -22.78 -9.68
C LEU A 130 22.63 -23.82 -8.55
N GLN A 131 23.46 -24.85 -8.72
CA GLN A 131 23.73 -25.82 -7.63
C GLN A 131 24.37 -25.13 -6.41
N GLY A 132 25.38 -24.27 -6.65
CA GLY A 132 25.98 -23.46 -5.60
C GLY A 132 24.97 -22.50 -4.94
N LEU A 133 24.09 -21.89 -5.73
CA LEU A 133 23.01 -21.05 -5.22
C LEU A 133 22.02 -21.83 -4.35
N PHE A 134 21.64 -23.06 -4.71
CA PHE A 134 20.71 -23.88 -3.94
C PHE A 134 21.30 -24.43 -2.63
N GLN A 135 22.59 -24.78 -2.66
CA GLN A 135 23.29 -25.34 -1.50
C GLN A 135 23.68 -24.26 -0.48
N HIS A 136 24.16 -23.11 -0.96
CA HIS A 136 24.74 -22.07 -0.10
C HIS A 136 23.88 -20.79 -0.03
N GLY A 137 22.86 -20.64 -0.86
CA GLY A 137 22.00 -19.46 -0.96
C GLY A 137 22.69 -18.26 -1.63
N TRP A 138 22.06 -17.09 -1.54
CA TRP A 138 22.53 -15.82 -2.14
C TRP A 138 23.95 -15.39 -1.74
N LEU A 139 24.47 -15.94 -0.65
CA LEU A 139 25.84 -15.67 -0.20
C LEU A 139 26.86 -16.26 -1.19
N TYR A 140 26.54 -17.35 -1.88
CA TYR A 140 27.39 -17.89 -2.95
C TYR A 140 27.47 -16.96 -4.17
N LEU A 141 26.40 -16.25 -4.49
CA LEU A 141 26.42 -15.25 -5.57
C LEU A 141 27.30 -14.06 -5.19
N ALA A 142 27.17 -13.58 -3.94
CA ALA A 142 27.95 -12.45 -3.43
C ALA A 142 29.45 -12.78 -3.28
N LEU A 143 29.79 -14.02 -2.90
CA LEU A 143 31.17 -14.50 -2.79
C LEU A 143 31.67 -15.22 -4.05
N GLY A 144 30.86 -15.30 -5.10
CA GLY A 144 31.21 -15.87 -6.40
C GLY A 144 32.50 -15.34 -7.01
N PRO A 145 32.76 -14.01 -7.02
CA PRO A 145 34.01 -13.46 -7.58
C PRO A 145 35.25 -13.78 -6.73
N LEU A 146 35.07 -14.17 -5.47
CA LEU A 146 36.18 -14.47 -4.56
C LEU A 146 36.62 -15.95 -4.61
N ASN A 147 35.91 -16.83 -5.33
CA ASN A 147 36.26 -18.26 -5.51
C ASN A 147 36.57 -19.03 -4.21
N ILE A 148 36.07 -18.59 -3.04
CA ILE A 148 36.49 -19.11 -1.72
C ILE A 148 35.90 -20.49 -1.42
N LYS A 149 34.85 -20.93 -2.14
CA LYS A 149 34.29 -22.28 -1.97
C LYS A 149 33.99 -22.94 -3.31
N LYS A 150 34.78 -23.96 -3.65
CA LYS A 150 34.40 -24.95 -4.68
C LYS A 150 33.14 -25.67 -4.20
N VAL A 151 32.15 -25.78 -5.08
CA VAL A 151 30.98 -26.64 -4.86
C VAL A 151 31.51 -28.04 -4.60
N SER A 152 31.18 -28.63 -3.45
CA SER A 152 31.63 -29.98 -3.11
C SER A 152 31.09 -30.96 -4.15
N ASP A 153 31.95 -31.81 -4.69
CA ASP A 153 31.64 -32.83 -5.69
C ASP A 153 30.83 -34.03 -5.11
N GLY A 154 29.83 -33.76 -4.29
CA GLY A 154 28.87 -34.75 -3.83
C GLY A 154 27.83 -35.09 -4.89
N ALA A 155 27.22 -36.29 -4.80
CA ALA A 155 26.17 -36.76 -5.71
C ALA A 155 24.80 -36.06 -5.51
N HIS A 156 24.61 -35.38 -4.38
CA HIS A 156 23.35 -34.78 -3.97
C HIS A 156 23.50 -33.29 -3.71
N VAL A 157 22.60 -32.49 -4.32
CA VAL A 157 22.49 -31.06 -4.04
C VAL A 157 21.39 -30.87 -3.01
N THR A 158 21.73 -30.32 -1.85
CA THR A 158 20.76 -30.00 -0.81
C THR A 158 20.16 -28.62 -1.05
N VAL A 159 18.83 -28.52 -1.01
CA VAL A 159 18.13 -27.22 -0.98
C VAL A 159 18.05 -26.77 0.47
N SER A 160 18.68 -25.64 0.75
CA SER A 160 18.60 -25.05 2.09
C SER A 160 17.20 -24.48 2.37
N LEU A 161 16.78 -24.53 3.64
CA LEU A 161 15.53 -23.93 4.13
C LEU A 161 15.35 -22.47 3.70
N ALA A 162 16.43 -21.71 3.57
CA ALA A 162 16.37 -20.31 3.19
C ALA A 162 15.87 -20.09 1.75
N ILE A 163 16.29 -20.95 0.80
CA ILE A 163 15.81 -20.86 -0.58
C ILE A 163 14.38 -21.37 -0.69
N TRP A 164 14.05 -22.44 0.03
CA TRP A 164 12.67 -22.95 0.05
C TRP A 164 11.69 -21.89 0.59
N LEU A 165 12.01 -21.26 1.73
CA LEU A 165 11.21 -20.16 2.28
C LEU A 165 11.11 -18.98 1.31
N PHE A 166 12.22 -18.62 0.66
CA PHE A 166 12.20 -17.56 -0.34
C PHE A 166 11.25 -17.88 -1.50
N ALA A 167 11.31 -19.10 -2.06
CA ALA A 167 10.43 -19.52 -3.14
C ALA A 167 8.96 -19.46 -2.72
N VAL A 168 8.62 -20.02 -1.55
CA VAL A 168 7.24 -19.98 -1.00
C VAL A 168 6.76 -18.54 -0.82
N THR A 169 7.57 -17.67 -0.20
CA THR A 169 7.18 -16.26 -0.01
C THR A 169 6.94 -15.55 -1.33
N LYS A 170 7.74 -15.83 -2.37
CA LYS A 170 7.55 -15.25 -3.70
C LYS A 170 6.26 -15.71 -4.36
N VAL A 171 5.98 -17.02 -4.34
CA VAL A 171 4.73 -17.57 -4.90
C VAL A 171 3.52 -16.96 -4.22
N VAL A 172 3.52 -16.91 -2.89
CA VAL A 172 2.42 -16.32 -2.11
C VAL A 172 2.25 -14.83 -2.43
N SER A 173 3.34 -14.07 -2.54
CA SER A 173 3.29 -12.66 -2.93
C SER A 173 2.76 -12.44 -4.35
N THR A 174 3.11 -13.30 -5.30
CA THR A 174 2.58 -13.23 -6.67
C THR A 174 1.08 -13.55 -6.69
N LEU A 175 0.64 -14.58 -5.98
CA LEU A 175 -0.77 -14.91 -5.83
C LEU A 175 -1.58 -13.77 -5.21
N GLU A 176 -1.02 -13.11 -4.19
CA GLU A 176 -1.61 -11.94 -3.58
C GLU A 176 -1.70 -10.76 -4.56
N GLY A 177 -0.65 -10.51 -5.35
CA GLY A 177 -0.66 -9.47 -6.38
C GLY A 177 -1.72 -9.73 -7.47
N ILE A 178 -1.87 -10.99 -7.89
CA ILE A 178 -2.93 -11.40 -8.82
C ILE A 178 -4.31 -11.18 -8.19
N TRP A 179 -4.50 -11.61 -6.94
CA TRP A 179 -5.75 -11.41 -6.22
C TRP A 179 -6.12 -9.93 -6.08
N GLN A 180 -5.16 -9.07 -5.74
CA GLN A 180 -5.35 -7.62 -5.66
C GLN A 180 -5.67 -7.03 -7.03
N SER A 181 -5.01 -7.50 -8.10
CA SER A 181 -5.31 -7.06 -9.46
C SER A 181 -6.72 -7.46 -9.92
N LEU A 182 -7.22 -8.61 -9.47
CA LEU A 182 -8.57 -9.10 -9.79
C LEU A 182 -9.66 -8.40 -8.98
N THR A 183 -9.35 -7.99 -7.75
CA THR A 183 -10.29 -7.32 -6.84
C THR A 183 -10.20 -5.79 -6.90
N ALA A 184 -9.16 -5.24 -7.55
CA ALA A 184 -9.05 -3.82 -7.80
C ALA A 184 -10.21 -3.37 -8.71
N PRO A 185 -10.95 -2.30 -8.35
CA PRO A 185 -11.97 -1.73 -9.22
C PRO A 185 -11.30 -1.30 -10.53
N SER A 186 -11.87 -1.72 -11.66
CA SER A 186 -11.41 -1.32 -13.00
C SER A 186 -11.31 0.20 -13.06
N ILE A 187 -10.08 0.72 -13.19
CA ILE A 187 -9.85 2.14 -13.40
C ILE A 187 -10.50 2.48 -14.74
N ALA A 188 -11.51 3.35 -14.76
CA ALA A 188 -12.06 3.87 -16.01
C ALA A 188 -10.91 4.52 -16.80
N ALA A 189 -10.76 4.12 -18.07
CA ALA A 189 -9.70 4.64 -18.94
C ALA A 189 -9.71 6.18 -18.95
N PRO A 190 -8.54 6.84 -18.91
CA PRO A 190 -8.48 8.29 -18.96
C PRO A 190 -9.13 8.76 -20.27
N ALA A 191 -10.15 9.63 -20.15
CA ALA A 191 -10.71 10.31 -21.30
C ALA A 191 -9.58 11.08 -21.98
N VAL A 192 -9.31 10.77 -23.25
CA VAL A 192 -8.39 11.51 -24.10
C VAL A 192 -8.99 12.90 -24.29
N THR A 193 -8.44 13.89 -23.61
CA THR A 193 -8.71 15.31 -23.91
C THR A 193 -8.00 15.62 -25.22
N THR A 194 -8.74 15.59 -26.34
CA THR A 194 -8.34 16.33 -27.55
C THR A 194 -8.55 17.80 -27.25
N ASP A 195 -7.46 18.51 -26.96
CA ASP A 195 -7.45 19.97 -26.88
C ASP A 195 -7.66 20.56 -28.29
N PRO A 196 -8.50 21.61 -28.46
CA PRO A 196 -8.69 22.28 -29.73
C PRO A 196 -7.58 23.32 -29.93
N ILE A 197 -6.54 22.97 -30.69
CA ILE A 197 -5.53 23.92 -31.18
C ILE A 197 -5.48 23.79 -32.71
N GLU A 198 -6.50 24.32 -33.41
CA GLU A 198 -6.45 24.40 -34.88
C GLU A 198 -7.35 25.49 -35.48
N GLU A 199 -7.54 26.65 -34.80
CA GLU A 199 -8.34 27.77 -35.37
C GLU A 199 -7.75 29.18 -35.12
N LEU A 200 -6.43 29.33 -34.94
CA LEU A 200 -5.84 30.66 -34.64
C LEU A 200 -4.71 31.11 -35.58
N ASN A 201 -4.66 30.60 -36.81
CA ASN A 201 -3.69 31.04 -37.83
C ASN A 201 -4.36 31.33 -39.18
N GLU A 202 -5.37 32.21 -39.23
CA GLU A 202 -5.78 32.79 -40.52
C GLU A 202 -6.50 34.13 -40.39
N HIS A 203 -5.89 35.16 -39.77
CA HIS A 203 -6.14 36.54 -40.20
C HIS A 203 -5.13 37.52 -39.59
N VAL A 204 -4.02 37.75 -40.31
CA VAL A 204 -3.21 38.96 -40.16
C VAL A 204 -3.06 39.53 -41.58
N ILE A 205 -3.80 40.60 -41.84
CA ILE A 205 -3.58 41.50 -42.98
C ILE A 205 -3.35 42.89 -42.37
N ASP A 206 -2.34 43.56 -42.90
CA ASP A 206 -1.52 44.63 -42.33
C ASP A 206 -2.23 45.95 -41.96
N PRO A 207 -1.63 46.78 -41.09
CA PRO A 207 -2.12 48.13 -40.80
C PRO A 207 -1.69 49.13 -41.89
N VAL A 208 -2.66 49.83 -42.47
CA VAL A 208 -2.42 51.01 -43.33
C VAL A 208 -2.65 52.28 -42.50
N ASP A 209 -1.69 53.19 -42.63
CA ASP A 209 -1.61 54.54 -42.05
C ASP A 209 -2.92 55.37 -42.13
N GLN A 210 -3.22 56.17 -41.10
CA GLN A 210 -2.93 57.62 -41.12
C GLN A 210 -3.49 58.35 -39.87
N PRO A 211 -2.83 59.46 -39.46
CA PRO A 211 -3.20 60.28 -38.31
C PRO A 211 -4.22 61.36 -38.69
N VAL A 212 -5.06 61.78 -37.74
CA VAL A 212 -5.84 63.02 -37.87
C VAL A 212 -5.92 63.71 -36.51
N ASP A 213 -5.30 64.90 -36.47
CA ASP A 213 -5.54 66.13 -35.70
C ASP A 213 -6.09 66.08 -34.26
#